data_AF-A0A959PAL2-F1
#
_entry.id   AF-A0A959PAL2-F1
#
_cell.length_a   1.000
_cell.length_b   1.000
_cell.length_c   1.000
_cell.angle_alpha   90.00
_cell.angle_beta   90.00
_cell.angle_gamma   90.00
#
_symmetry.space_group_name_H-M   'P 1'
#
loop_
_entity.id
_entity.type
_entity.pdbx_description
1 polymer ?
#
loop_
_entity_poly.entity_id
_entity_poly.type
_entity_poly.pdbx_seq_one_letter_code
_entity_poly.pdbx_strand_id
1 'polypeptide(L)'
;QGVYVYSFKKPTEEELSHDFLWRVNKALPGKGRIGVFNRSHYEEVLVTRVHPEFITYQNLPGIREVGDIPADFWTNRFEDINNWERHLVRNGTRVVKFFLNVSFEEQERRILDRMAEQEKHWKFKLQDIKERKHWSAYQSAFAEAINATAHEHAPWHIIPADDKKVMRAMVAQIVREEIENMPIDWPRSPADIAVDIAEGRKMLEND
;
A
#
# COMPACT_ATOMS: atom_id res chain seq x y z
N GLN A 1 4.78 18.38 8.55
CA GLN A 1 4.37 17.57 7.38
C GLN A 1 5.22 16.30 7.35
N GLY A 2 4.68 15.14 7.76
CA GLY A 2 5.46 13.89 7.89
C GLY A 2 4.78 12.65 7.29
N VAL A 3 3.60 12.82 6.66
CA VAL A 3 2.81 11.72 6.09
C VAL A 3 2.49 12.06 4.63
N TYR A 4 2.67 11.09 3.73
CA TYR A 4 2.37 11.21 2.31
C TYR A 4 1.47 10.06 1.90
N VAL A 5 0.40 10.36 1.16
CA VAL A 5 -0.53 9.35 0.64
C VAL A 5 -0.38 9.30 -0.87
N TYR A 6 -0.03 8.14 -1.41
CA TYR A 6 -0.02 7.88 -2.85
C TYR A 6 -1.14 6.91 -3.21
N SER A 7 -2.04 7.32 -4.11
CA SER A 7 -3.16 6.48 -4.55
C SER A 7 -2.90 5.93 -5.94
N PHE A 8 -2.42 4.70 -6.03
CA PHE A 8 -2.18 4.06 -7.32
C PHE A 8 -3.50 3.80 -8.05
N LYS A 9 -3.46 4.00 -9.37
CA LYS A 9 -4.56 3.75 -10.32
C LYS A 9 -4.04 2.83 -11.43
N LYS A 10 -4.85 2.67 -12.49
CA LYS A 10 -4.39 2.03 -13.73
C LYS A 10 -3.07 2.68 -14.17
N PRO A 11 -2.05 1.89 -14.52
CA PRO A 11 -0.78 2.43 -14.98
C PRO A 11 -0.93 3.37 -16.19
N THR A 12 -0.12 4.43 -16.23
CA THR A 12 0.02 5.28 -17.42
C THR A 12 0.87 4.59 -18.49
N GLU A 13 0.91 5.15 -19.71
CA GLU A 13 1.78 4.64 -20.77
C GLU A 13 3.27 4.69 -20.39
N GLU A 14 3.71 5.76 -19.71
CA GLU A 14 5.06 5.85 -19.15
C GLU A 14 5.30 4.75 -18.12
N GLU A 15 4.37 4.56 -17.18
CA GLU A 15 4.51 3.51 -16.15
C GLU A 15 4.55 2.11 -16.77
N LEU A 16 3.81 1.85 -17.85
CA LEU A 16 3.83 0.58 -18.60
C LEU A 16 5.10 0.39 -19.45
N SER A 17 5.87 1.46 -19.68
CA SER A 17 7.18 1.38 -20.35
C SER A 17 8.32 1.00 -19.40
N HIS A 18 8.02 0.87 -18.10
CA HIS A 18 8.94 0.45 -17.05
C HIS A 18 8.50 -0.88 -16.42
N ASP A 19 9.35 -1.46 -15.58
CA ASP A 19 8.94 -2.57 -14.73
C ASP A 19 7.87 -2.11 -13.71
N PHE A 20 7.09 -3.07 -13.22
CA PHE A 20 5.93 -2.80 -12.37
C PHE A 20 6.27 -2.17 -11.01
N LEU A 21 7.50 -2.35 -10.50
CA LEU A 21 7.94 -1.79 -9.23
C LEU A 21 8.45 -0.36 -9.39
N TRP A 22 8.86 0.06 -10.59
CA TRP A 22 9.41 1.40 -10.85
C TRP A 22 8.55 2.53 -10.28
N ARG A 23 7.25 2.55 -10.60
CA ARG A 23 6.34 3.62 -10.14
C ARG A 23 6.15 3.62 -8.63
N VAL A 24 6.20 2.44 -8.02
CA VAL A 24 6.03 2.24 -6.59
C VAL A 24 7.30 2.68 -5.86
N ASN A 25 8.46 2.39 -6.43
CA ASN A 25 9.76 2.83 -5.94
C ASN A 25 9.88 4.37 -5.99
N LYS A 26 9.38 5.03 -7.05
CA LYS A 26 9.32 6.50 -7.13
C LYS A 26 8.46 7.14 -6.04
N ALA A 27 7.46 6.44 -5.53
CA ALA A 27 6.54 6.94 -4.52
C ALA A 27 7.01 6.71 -3.08
N LEU A 28 8.17 6.08 -2.87
CA LEU A 28 8.67 5.77 -1.52
C LEU A 28 8.88 7.05 -0.68
N PRO A 29 8.58 7.00 0.63
CA PRO A 29 8.81 8.12 1.52
C PRO A 29 10.31 8.33 1.76
N GLY A 30 10.73 9.60 1.90
CA GLY A 30 12.06 9.93 2.44
C GLY A 30 12.20 9.55 3.92
N LYS A 31 13.44 9.55 4.43
CA LYS A 31 13.70 9.23 5.86
C LYS A 31 12.92 10.14 6.81
N GLY A 32 12.42 9.56 7.90
CA GLY A 32 11.61 10.28 8.90
C GLY A 32 10.17 10.58 8.46
N ARG A 33 9.68 9.94 7.39
CA ARG A 33 8.32 10.14 6.86
C ARG A 33 7.56 8.82 6.81
N ILE A 34 6.23 8.91 6.94
CA ILE A 34 5.30 7.80 6.74
C ILE A 34 4.74 7.90 5.32
N GLY A 35 4.95 6.84 4.52
CA GLY A 35 4.33 6.68 3.20
C GLY A 35 3.13 5.74 3.30
N VAL A 36 1.96 6.19 2.83
CA VAL A 36 0.74 5.38 2.76
C VAL A 36 0.40 5.11 1.31
N PHE A 37 0.48 3.85 0.92
CA PHE A 37 0.08 3.39 -0.40
C PHE A 37 -1.38 2.95 -0.35
N ASN A 38 -2.26 3.71 -1.03
CA ASN A 38 -3.65 3.34 -1.25
C ASN A 38 -3.77 2.58 -2.57
N ARG A 39 -3.92 1.25 -2.47
CA ARG A 39 -3.39 0.26 -3.43
C ARG A 39 -1.86 0.28 -3.45
N SER A 40 -1.23 -0.68 -4.12
CA SER A 40 0.24 -0.81 -4.13
C SER A 40 0.72 -1.66 -5.31
N HIS A 41 1.99 -2.07 -5.30
CA HIS A 41 2.56 -3.09 -6.18
C HIS A 41 1.80 -4.42 -6.14
N TYR A 42 1.02 -4.70 -5.11
CA TYR A 42 0.21 -5.92 -5.04
C TYR A 42 -0.92 -5.98 -6.09
N GLU A 43 -1.30 -4.87 -6.71
CA GLU A 43 -2.23 -4.91 -7.86
C GLU A 43 -1.70 -5.83 -8.99
N GLU A 44 -0.37 -5.94 -9.10
CA GLU A 44 0.35 -6.75 -10.08
C GLU A 44 0.37 -8.24 -9.78
N VAL A 45 -0.30 -8.67 -8.71
CA VAL A 45 -0.61 -10.07 -8.37
C VAL A 45 -2.07 -10.25 -7.92
N LEU A 46 -2.90 -9.21 -8.07
CA LEU A 46 -4.32 -9.22 -7.71
C LEU A 46 -5.18 -9.01 -8.95
N VAL A 47 -5.30 -7.76 -9.42
CA VAL A 47 -6.17 -7.46 -10.57
C VAL A 47 -5.63 -8.14 -11.83
N THR A 48 -4.32 -8.17 -12.02
CA THR A 48 -3.68 -8.83 -13.17
C THR A 48 -3.77 -10.36 -13.07
N ARG A 49 -3.89 -10.92 -11.86
CA ARG A 49 -4.11 -12.37 -11.65
C ARG A 49 -5.53 -12.78 -12.02
N VAL A 50 -6.51 -11.93 -11.73
CA VAL A 50 -7.92 -12.14 -12.08
C VAL A 50 -8.19 -11.86 -13.56
N HIS A 51 -7.52 -10.85 -14.12
CA HIS A 51 -7.64 -10.40 -15.51
C HIS A 51 -6.25 -10.47 -16.18
N PRO A 52 -5.78 -11.67 -16.56
CA PRO A 52 -4.44 -11.89 -17.09
C PRO A 52 -4.19 -11.20 -18.42
N GLU A 53 -5.23 -10.79 -19.15
CA GLU A 53 -5.10 -9.92 -20.32
C GLU A 53 -4.40 -8.59 -20.00
N PHE A 54 -4.37 -8.16 -18.73
CA PHE A 54 -3.63 -6.95 -18.36
C PHE A 54 -2.12 -7.09 -18.47
N ILE A 55 -1.60 -8.32 -18.38
CA ILE A 55 -0.16 -8.59 -18.56
C ILE A 55 0.28 -8.33 -20.00
N THR A 56 -0.59 -8.56 -20.98
CA THR A 56 -0.24 -8.38 -22.40
C THR A 56 -0.02 -6.92 -22.77
N TYR A 57 -0.53 -5.97 -21.97
CA TYR A 57 -0.31 -4.53 -22.15
C TYR A 57 0.99 -4.03 -21.50
N GLN A 58 1.73 -4.88 -20.78
CA GLN A 58 2.96 -4.48 -20.07
C GLN A 58 4.23 -4.60 -20.92
N ASN A 59 4.11 -4.91 -22.21
CA ASN A 59 5.23 -5.02 -23.16
C ASN A 59 6.36 -5.95 -22.67
N LEU A 60 6.00 -7.03 -21.96
CA LEU A 60 6.98 -7.98 -21.44
C LEU A 60 7.57 -8.84 -22.57
N PRO A 61 8.89 -9.11 -22.56
CA PRO A 61 9.53 -9.94 -23.58
C PRO A 61 8.86 -11.32 -23.67
N GLY A 62 8.39 -11.67 -24.88
CA GLY A 62 7.80 -12.98 -25.15
C GLY A 62 6.33 -13.15 -24.76
N ILE A 63 5.68 -12.15 -24.16
CA ILE A 63 4.25 -12.21 -23.81
C ILE A 63 3.44 -11.30 -24.74
N ARG A 64 2.72 -11.88 -25.69
CA ARG A 64 1.84 -11.15 -26.63
C ARG A 64 0.37 -11.42 -26.37
N GLU A 65 0.05 -12.61 -25.89
CA GLU A 65 -1.28 -13.02 -25.48
C GLU A 65 -1.28 -13.76 -24.15
N VAL A 66 -2.46 -14.01 -23.57
CA VAL A 66 -2.59 -14.66 -22.26
C VAL A 66 -1.94 -16.06 -22.25
N GLY A 67 -1.98 -16.77 -23.38
CA GLY A 67 -1.37 -18.10 -23.53
C GLY A 67 0.16 -18.10 -23.43
N ASP A 68 0.81 -16.96 -23.63
CA ASP A 68 2.27 -16.84 -23.52
C ASP A 68 2.75 -16.68 -22.06
N ILE A 69 1.84 -16.42 -21.12
CA ILE A 69 2.19 -16.19 -19.71
C ILE A 69 2.74 -17.49 -19.11
N PRO A 70 4.01 -17.51 -18.66
CA PRO A 70 4.61 -18.70 -18.08
C PRO A 70 3.87 -19.18 -16.84
N ALA A 71 3.86 -20.50 -16.59
CA ALA A 71 3.17 -21.09 -15.45
C ALA A 71 3.69 -20.56 -14.09
N ASP A 72 4.98 -20.22 -14.03
CA ASP A 72 5.69 -19.69 -12.86
C ASP A 72 5.63 -18.15 -12.74
N PHE A 73 4.95 -17.46 -13.67
CA PHE A 73 4.95 -15.99 -13.73
C PHE A 73 4.58 -15.32 -12.39
N TRP A 74 3.52 -15.80 -11.74
CA TRP A 74 3.02 -15.24 -10.48
C TRP A 74 3.92 -15.58 -9.30
N THR A 75 4.49 -16.78 -9.30
CA THR A 75 5.50 -17.19 -8.32
C THR A 75 6.71 -16.26 -8.39
N ASN A 76 7.18 -15.95 -9.60
CA ASN A 76 8.28 -15.03 -9.83
C ASN A 76 7.90 -13.60 -9.39
N ARG A 77 6.67 -13.14 -9.64
CA ARG A 77 6.18 -11.85 -9.10
C ARG A 77 6.20 -11.80 -7.57
N PHE A 78 5.79 -12.88 -6.88
CA PHE A 78 5.88 -12.92 -5.41
C PHE A 78 7.33 -12.86 -4.93
N GLU A 79 8.25 -13.54 -5.62
CA GLU A 79 9.68 -13.47 -5.33
C GLU A 79 10.23 -12.05 -5.51
N ASP A 80 9.91 -11.39 -6.63
CA ASP A 80 10.29 -10.00 -6.91
C ASP A 80 9.80 -9.04 -5.81
N ILE A 81 8.53 -9.17 -5.41
CA ILE A 81 7.92 -8.36 -4.34
C ILE A 81 8.65 -8.61 -3.02
N ASN A 82 8.88 -9.87 -2.65
CA ASN A 82 9.59 -10.22 -1.42
C ASN A 82 11.03 -9.69 -1.41
N ASN A 83 11.72 -9.76 -2.55
CA ASN A 83 13.08 -9.25 -2.70
C ASN A 83 13.12 -7.73 -2.56
N TRP A 84 12.16 -7.02 -3.17
CA TRP A 84 12.04 -5.58 -3.07
C TRP A 84 11.72 -5.14 -1.62
N GLU A 85 10.73 -5.74 -0.97
CA GLU A 85 10.38 -5.41 0.43
C GLU A 85 11.54 -5.69 1.39
N ARG A 86 12.23 -6.83 1.22
CA ARG A 86 13.44 -7.15 1.98
C ARG A 86 14.55 -6.13 1.76
N HIS A 87 14.75 -5.66 0.52
CA HIS A 87 15.69 -4.60 0.22
C HIS A 87 15.33 -3.31 0.98
N LEU A 88 14.07 -2.90 0.98
CA LEU A 88 13.64 -1.70 1.71
C LEU A 88 13.89 -1.81 3.22
N VAL A 89 13.53 -2.95 3.82
CA VAL A 89 13.69 -3.17 5.26
C VAL A 89 15.15 -3.11 5.67
N ARG A 90 16.05 -3.74 4.90
CA ARG A 90 17.49 -3.67 5.13
C ARG A 90 18.06 -2.24 5.04
N ASN A 91 17.36 -1.33 4.37
CA ASN A 91 17.75 0.07 4.19
C ASN A 91 16.98 1.04 5.09
N GLY A 92 16.25 0.52 6.09
CA GLY A 92 15.63 1.33 7.15
C GLY A 92 14.17 1.72 6.90
N THR A 93 13.49 1.12 5.92
CA THR A 93 12.05 1.28 5.73
C THR A 93 11.29 0.18 6.46
N ARG A 94 10.43 0.55 7.41
CA ARG A 94 9.47 -0.41 7.99
C ARG A 94 8.30 -0.61 7.02
N VAL A 95 8.03 -1.85 6.63
CA VAL A 95 6.93 -2.21 5.72
C VAL A 95 5.83 -2.89 6.53
N VAL A 96 4.60 -2.37 6.46
CA VAL A 96 3.42 -2.93 7.15
C VAL A 96 2.26 -2.95 6.15
N LYS A 97 1.66 -4.13 5.94
CA LYS A 97 0.66 -4.33 4.89
C LYS A 97 -0.69 -4.66 5.50
N PHE A 98 -1.76 -4.07 4.98
CA PHE A 98 -3.12 -4.25 5.48
C PHE A 98 -4.04 -4.75 4.37
N PHE A 99 -4.65 -5.91 4.57
CA PHE A 99 -5.77 -6.38 3.76
C PHE A 99 -7.06 -6.08 4.50
N LEU A 100 -7.85 -5.13 3.98
CA LEU A 100 -9.15 -4.76 4.55
C LEU A 100 -10.22 -5.73 4.03
N ASN A 101 -10.44 -6.82 4.78
CA ASN A 101 -11.32 -7.93 4.41
C ASN A 101 -12.77 -7.59 4.72
N VAL A 102 -13.48 -7.05 3.71
CA VAL A 102 -14.94 -6.84 3.76
C VAL A 102 -15.64 -8.13 3.37
N SER A 103 -16.80 -8.45 3.95
CA SER A 103 -17.61 -9.58 3.53
C SER A 103 -18.30 -9.32 2.18
N PHE A 104 -18.73 -10.40 1.54
CA PHE A 104 -19.47 -10.32 0.28
C PHE A 104 -20.78 -9.54 0.50
N GLU A 105 -21.48 -9.82 1.59
CA GLU A 105 -22.76 -9.21 1.96
C GLU A 105 -22.60 -7.72 2.27
N GLU A 106 -21.58 -7.36 3.05
CA GLU A 106 -21.34 -5.96 3.40
C GLU A 106 -20.94 -5.12 2.18
N GLN A 107 -20.16 -5.70 1.26
CA GLN A 107 -19.80 -5.00 0.03
C GLN A 107 -21.06 -4.66 -0.78
N GLU A 108 -22.03 -5.58 -0.90
CA GLU A 108 -23.30 -5.33 -1.59
C GLU A 108 -24.12 -4.24 -0.91
N ARG A 109 -24.29 -4.32 0.41
CA ARG A 109 -24.98 -3.28 1.17
C ARG A 109 -24.38 -1.91 0.88
N ARG A 110 -23.05 -1.79 0.93
CA ARG A 110 -22.33 -0.52 0.65
C ARG A 110 -22.52 -0.02 -0.77
N ILE A 111 -22.63 -0.91 -1.76
CA ILE A 111 -22.87 -0.52 -3.15
C ILE A 111 -24.31 -0.02 -3.31
N LEU A 112 -25.29 -0.74 -2.76
CA LEU A 112 -26.71 -0.34 -2.77
C LEU A 112 -26.92 1.02 -2.10
N ASP A 113 -26.31 1.24 -0.92
CA ASP A 113 -26.37 2.54 -0.22
C ASP A 113 -25.81 3.69 -1.07
N ARG A 114 -24.72 3.46 -1.81
CA ARG A 114 -24.13 4.48 -2.71
C ARG A 114 -25.03 4.80 -3.90
N MET A 115 -25.86 3.85 -4.34
CA MET A 115 -26.84 4.07 -5.42
C MET A 115 -28.08 4.80 -4.90
N ALA A 116 -28.48 4.54 -3.65
CA ALA A 116 -29.64 5.17 -3.04
C ALA A 116 -29.40 6.65 -2.65
N GLU A 117 -28.19 7.00 -2.21
CA GLU A 117 -27.87 8.35 -1.72
C GLU A 117 -27.30 9.27 -2.81
N GLN A 118 -28.05 10.31 -3.19
CA GLN A 118 -27.67 11.25 -4.25
C GLN A 118 -26.28 11.88 -4.05
N GLU A 119 -25.93 12.22 -2.80
CA GLU A 119 -24.62 12.80 -2.45
C GLU A 119 -23.43 11.83 -2.64
N LYS A 120 -23.71 10.52 -2.79
CA LYS A 120 -22.71 9.47 -2.99
C LYS A 120 -22.62 8.99 -4.43
N HIS A 121 -23.51 9.42 -5.33
CA HIS A 121 -23.55 8.98 -6.73
C HIS A 121 -22.21 9.18 -7.46
N TRP A 122 -21.49 10.26 -7.17
CA TRP A 122 -20.18 10.52 -7.77
C TRP A 122 -19.12 9.46 -7.44
N LYS A 123 -19.31 8.67 -6.37
CA LYS A 123 -18.43 7.56 -5.98
C LYS A 123 -18.81 6.23 -6.61
N PHE A 124 -20.00 6.12 -7.21
CA PHE A 124 -20.47 4.89 -7.80
C PHE A 124 -19.76 4.63 -9.13
N LYS A 125 -19.35 3.38 -9.35
CA LYS A 125 -18.81 2.92 -10.61
C LYS A 125 -19.44 1.58 -10.96
N LEU A 126 -20.01 1.48 -12.16
CA LEU A 126 -20.56 0.22 -12.64
C LEU A 126 -19.50 -0.90 -12.70
N GLN A 127 -18.23 -0.54 -12.90
CA GLN A 127 -17.12 -1.48 -12.87
C GLN A 127 -17.02 -2.22 -11.53
N ASP A 128 -17.35 -1.59 -10.39
CA ASP A 128 -17.29 -2.22 -9.07
C ASP A 128 -18.24 -3.44 -8.99
N ILE A 129 -19.38 -3.40 -9.69
CA ILE A 129 -20.32 -4.52 -9.78
C ILE A 129 -19.78 -5.63 -10.70
N LYS A 130 -19.06 -5.26 -11.76
CA LYS A 130 -18.41 -6.24 -12.64
C LYS A 130 -17.30 -6.98 -11.89
N GLU A 131 -16.45 -6.26 -11.16
CA GLU A 131 -15.39 -6.88 -10.34
C GLU A 131 -15.96 -7.79 -9.25
N ARG A 132 -17.12 -7.43 -8.66
CA ARG A 132 -17.80 -8.28 -7.68
C ARG A 132 -18.13 -9.67 -8.20
N LYS A 133 -18.39 -9.85 -9.51
CA LYS A 133 -18.62 -11.18 -10.10
C LYS A 133 -17.39 -12.09 -10.01
N HIS A 134 -16.21 -11.52 -9.87
CA HIS A 134 -14.94 -12.23 -9.73
C HIS A 134 -14.54 -12.42 -8.25
N TRP A 135 -15.47 -12.27 -7.29
CA TRP A 135 -15.21 -12.36 -5.85
C TRP A 135 -14.32 -13.54 -5.47
N SER A 136 -14.71 -14.76 -5.86
CA SER A 136 -13.96 -15.96 -5.50
C SER A 136 -12.54 -15.96 -6.10
N ALA A 137 -12.36 -15.44 -7.32
CA ALA A 137 -11.05 -15.30 -7.94
C ALA A 137 -10.18 -14.30 -7.18
N TYR A 138 -10.74 -13.16 -6.76
CA TYR A 138 -10.03 -12.20 -5.91
C TYR A 138 -9.67 -12.78 -4.54
N GLN A 139 -10.58 -13.50 -3.89
CA GLN A 139 -10.27 -14.15 -2.61
C GLN A 139 -9.13 -15.16 -2.75
N SER A 140 -9.11 -15.94 -3.83
CA SER A 140 -7.99 -16.84 -4.15
C SER A 140 -6.69 -16.07 -4.40
N ALA A 141 -6.71 -15.00 -5.20
CA ALA A 141 -5.53 -14.18 -5.48
C ALA A 141 -4.98 -13.51 -4.21
N PHE A 142 -5.84 -12.96 -3.34
CA PHE A 142 -5.44 -12.42 -2.05
C PHE A 142 -4.82 -13.49 -1.15
N ALA A 143 -5.44 -14.67 -1.06
CA ALA A 143 -4.91 -15.76 -0.24
C ALA A 143 -3.52 -16.20 -0.74
N GLU A 144 -3.35 -16.36 -2.05
CA GLU A 144 -2.06 -16.69 -2.67
C GLU A 144 -1.01 -15.62 -2.38
N ALA A 145 -1.32 -14.35 -2.64
CA ALA A 145 -0.40 -13.23 -2.43
C ALA A 145 0.00 -13.07 -0.95
N ILE A 146 -0.95 -13.17 -0.03
CA ILE A 146 -0.67 -13.06 1.42
C ILE A 146 0.21 -14.24 1.85
N ASN A 147 -0.14 -15.48 1.50
CA ASN A 147 0.65 -16.65 1.90
C ASN A 147 2.07 -16.62 1.32
N ALA A 148 2.25 -16.14 0.09
CA ALA A 148 3.55 -16.07 -0.55
C ALA A 148 4.44 -14.90 -0.05
N THR A 149 3.84 -13.87 0.58
CA THR A 149 4.56 -12.62 0.90
C THR A 149 4.42 -12.13 2.34
N ALA A 150 3.76 -12.89 3.22
CA ALA A 150 3.74 -12.62 4.66
C ALA A 150 5.05 -13.08 5.29
N HIS A 151 5.99 -12.15 5.48
CA HIS A 151 7.25 -12.39 6.16
C HIS A 151 7.36 -11.54 7.43
N GLU A 152 8.14 -11.98 8.42
CA GLU A 152 8.34 -11.23 9.68
C GLU A 152 8.84 -9.79 9.45
N HIS A 153 9.68 -9.58 8.43
CA HIS A 153 10.22 -8.26 8.10
C HIS A 153 9.23 -7.35 7.35
N ALA A 154 8.18 -7.91 6.76
CA ALA A 154 7.14 -7.20 6.02
C ALA A 154 5.79 -7.92 6.23
N PRO A 155 5.16 -7.76 7.41
CA PRO A 155 3.96 -8.52 7.78
C PRO A 155 2.71 -8.07 7.02
N TRP A 156 1.80 -9.02 6.84
CA TRP A 156 0.41 -8.79 6.44
C TRP A 156 -0.52 -8.83 7.66
N HIS A 157 -1.40 -7.85 7.77
CA HIS A 157 -2.51 -7.84 8.72
C HIS A 157 -3.84 -7.93 7.98
N ILE A 158 -4.60 -8.98 8.27
CA ILE A 158 -5.95 -9.17 7.73
C ILE A 158 -6.94 -8.51 8.69
N ILE A 159 -7.53 -7.40 8.27
CA ILE A 159 -8.39 -6.56 9.11
C ILE A 159 -9.86 -6.79 8.71
N PRO A 160 -10.74 -7.22 9.63
CA PRO A 160 -12.17 -7.28 9.34
C PRO A 160 -12.69 -5.87 9.05
N ALA A 161 -13.24 -5.67 7.85
CA ALA A 161 -13.56 -4.35 7.32
C ALA A 161 -15.06 -4.04 7.25
N ASP A 162 -15.90 -4.87 7.88
CA ASP A 162 -17.35 -4.71 7.86
C ASP A 162 -17.83 -3.56 8.74
N ASP A 163 -17.30 -3.46 9.96
CA ASP A 163 -17.46 -2.28 10.80
C ASP A 163 -16.28 -1.32 10.59
N LYS A 164 -16.58 -0.12 10.07
CA LYS A 164 -15.56 0.90 9.77
C LYS A 164 -14.87 1.43 11.03
N LYS A 165 -15.55 1.51 12.17
CA LYS A 165 -14.96 2.01 13.42
C LYS A 165 -13.96 0.99 13.96
N VAL A 166 -14.35 -0.29 14.00
CA VAL A 166 -13.47 -1.39 14.42
C VAL A 166 -12.25 -1.48 13.51
N MET A 167 -12.47 -1.53 12.19
CA MET A 167 -11.39 -1.57 11.19
C MET A 167 -10.38 -0.43 11.39
N ARG A 168 -10.86 0.81 11.59
CA ARG A 168 -9.98 1.98 11.82
C ARG A 168 -9.22 1.88 13.13
N ALA A 169 -9.87 1.43 14.20
CA ALA A 169 -9.23 1.25 15.50
C ALA A 169 -8.11 0.21 15.43
N MET A 170 -8.34 -0.93 14.77
CA MET A 170 -7.33 -1.98 14.59
C MET A 170 -6.13 -1.50 13.78
N VAL A 171 -6.35 -0.84 12.64
CA VAL A 171 -5.25 -0.28 11.84
C VAL A 171 -4.46 0.75 12.65
N ALA A 172 -5.14 1.67 13.34
CA ALA A 172 -4.48 2.69 14.16
C ALA A 172 -3.65 2.08 15.30
N GLN A 173 -4.16 1.02 15.94
CA GLN A 173 -3.44 0.30 16.98
C GLN A 173 -2.16 -0.34 16.42
N ILE A 174 -2.26 -1.08 15.31
CA ILE A 174 -1.10 -1.74 14.70
C ILE A 174 -0.05 -0.72 14.28
N VAL A 175 -0.46 0.38 13.62
CA VAL A 175 0.48 1.45 13.23
C VAL A 175 1.17 2.07 14.45
N ARG A 176 0.45 2.28 15.55
CA ARG A 176 1.04 2.79 16.79
C ARG A 176 2.08 1.82 17.34
N GLU A 177 1.75 0.54 17.48
CA GLU A 177 2.65 -0.50 18.00
C GLU A 177 3.90 -0.63 17.13
N GLU A 178 3.75 -0.58 15.80
CA GLU A 178 4.86 -0.60 14.87
C GLU A 178 5.81 0.59 15.05
N ILE A 179 5.28 1.80 15.29
CA ILE A 179 6.09 3.00 15.57
C ILE A 179 6.75 2.93 16.95
N GLU A 180 6.03 2.49 17.98
CA GLU A 180 6.54 2.34 19.35
C GLU A 180 7.70 1.34 19.44
N ASN A 181 7.71 0.33 18.59
CA ASN A 181 8.79 -0.66 18.51
C ASN A 181 10.01 -0.19 17.69
N MET A 182 9.95 0.98 17.05
CA MET A 182 11.11 1.52 16.33
C MET A 182 12.09 2.19 17.32
N PRO A 183 13.41 2.03 17.13
CA PRO A 183 14.42 2.68 17.96
C PRO A 183 14.54 4.17 17.60
N ILE A 184 13.53 4.96 17.93
CA ILE A 184 13.45 6.39 17.61
C ILE A 184 13.58 7.19 18.91
N ASP A 185 14.55 8.09 18.95
CA ASP A 185 14.75 9.05 20.04
C ASP A 185 14.66 10.48 19.52
N TRP A 186 14.35 11.41 20.42
CA TRP A 186 14.52 12.82 20.14
C TRP A 186 16.00 13.14 19.85
N PRO A 187 16.29 14.06 18.90
CA PRO A 187 17.65 14.44 18.61
C PRO A 187 18.29 15.02 19.88
N ARG A 188 19.55 14.65 20.11
CA ARG A 188 20.32 15.22 21.23
C ARG A 188 20.66 16.66 20.91
N SER A 189 20.52 17.53 21.90
CA SER A 189 20.92 18.92 21.76
C SER A 189 22.44 19.03 21.52
N PRO A 190 22.88 20.00 20.69
CA PRO A 190 24.29 20.38 20.61
C PRO A 190 24.87 20.75 21.98
N ALA A 191 26.16 20.51 22.18
CA ALA A 191 26.84 20.73 23.47
C ALA A 191 26.82 22.20 23.93
N ASP A 192 26.69 23.13 22.99
CA ASP A 192 26.70 24.57 23.13
C ASP A 192 25.30 25.21 23.14
N ILE A 193 24.21 24.43 23.01
CA ILE A 193 22.85 24.98 22.91
C ILE A 193 22.47 25.90 24.07
N ALA A 194 23.03 25.66 25.26
CA ALA A 194 22.77 26.48 26.44
C ALA A 194 23.39 27.89 26.31
N VAL A 195 24.52 28.02 25.62
CA VAL A 195 25.17 29.30 25.30
C VAL A 195 24.31 30.05 24.28
N ASP A 196 23.92 29.39 23.20
CA ASP A 196 23.06 29.97 22.16
C ASP A 196 21.71 30.43 22.71
N ILE A 197 21.08 29.63 23.59
CA ILE A 197 19.83 29.99 24.27
C ILE A 197 20.03 31.21 25.16
N ALA A 198 21.13 31.27 25.92
CA ALA A 198 21.41 32.40 26.81
C ALA A 198 21.69 33.69 26.03
N GLU A 199 22.40 33.61 24.90
CA GLU A 199 22.64 34.74 24.01
C GLU A 199 21.35 35.21 23.32
N GLY A 200 20.56 34.29 22.77
CA GLY A 200 19.28 34.61 22.14
C GLY A 200 18.28 35.26 23.10
N ARG A 201 18.24 34.82 24.37
CA ARG A 201 17.42 35.48 25.40
C ARG A 201 17.85 36.92 25.64
N LYS A 202 19.16 37.16 25.78
CA LYS A 202 19.68 38.52 25.95
C LYS A 202 19.36 39.42 24.76
N MET A 203 19.36 38.91 23.53
CA MET A 203 19.01 39.71 22.36
C MET A 203 17.52 40.12 22.36
N LEU A 204 16.62 39.20 22.73
CA LEU A 204 15.17 39.46 22.71
C LEU A 204 14.67 40.25 23.93
N GLU A 205 15.33 40.16 25.08
CA GLU A 205 14.93 40.86 26.32
C GLU A 205 15.48 42.29 26.40
N ASN A 206 16.42 42.66 25.52
CA ASN A 206 17.00 44.00 25.44
C ASN A 206 16.48 44.84 24.26
N ASP A 207 15.50 44.33 23.51
CA ASP A 207 14.66 45.07 22.52
C ASP A 207 13.35 45.55 23.17
#